data_AF-A0A4R6LRP4-F1
#
_entry.id   AF-A0A4R6LRP4-F1
#
_cell.length_a   1.000
_cell.length_b   1.000
_cell.length_c   1.000
_cell.angle_alpha   90.00
_cell.angle_beta   90.00
_cell.angle_gamma   90.00
#
_symmetry.space_group_name_H-M   'P 1'
#
loop_
_entity.id
_entity.type
_entity.pdbx_description
1 polymer ?
#
loop_
_entity_poly.entity_id
_entity_poly.type
_entity_poly.pdbx_seq_one_letter_code
_entity_poly.pdbx_strand_id
1 'polypeptide(L)'
;MKSDQKMVKRVKETIELEDKLDADQKFKNNLAALTIVLCDKFLSSENMIELWRDRKMVKFFKYVEEQGKKKGKEEGKIEGKIEGKQEEARLILMRQIKAKFGDTDNEIINLINEAELSKIEDLSEKIVTTNSESELIDFLKH
;
A
#
# COMPACT_ATOMS: atom_id res chain seq x y z
N MET A 1 -32.25 15.47 13.85
CA MET A 1 -31.42 14.23 13.76
C MET A 1 -30.25 14.52 12.84
N LYS A 2 -29.01 14.19 13.24
CA LYS A 2 -27.84 14.28 12.35
C LYS A 2 -28.04 13.32 11.16
N SER A 3 -27.60 13.73 9.96
CA SER A 3 -27.75 12.95 8.71
C SER A 3 -27.37 11.48 8.88
N ASP A 4 -26.27 11.23 9.58
CA ASP A 4 -25.71 9.90 9.79
C ASP A 4 -26.60 8.99 10.65
N GLN A 5 -27.27 9.53 11.67
CA GLN A 5 -28.18 8.73 12.52
C GLN A 5 -29.39 8.22 11.74
N LYS A 6 -29.88 9.00 10.76
CA LYS A 6 -30.95 8.57 9.87
C LYS A 6 -30.47 7.43 8.96
N MET A 7 -29.21 7.48 8.53
CA MET A 7 -28.60 6.45 7.71
C MET A 7 -28.38 5.15 8.52
N VAL A 8 -27.82 5.24 9.73
CA VAL A 8 -27.70 4.10 10.66
C VAL A 8 -29.05 3.40 10.85
N LYS A 9 -30.12 4.17 11.08
CA LYS A 9 -31.47 3.61 11.22
C LYS A 9 -31.90 2.83 9.98
N ARG A 10 -31.69 3.38 8.78
CA ARG A 10 -32.01 2.70 7.51
C ARG A 10 -31.20 1.42 7.30
N VAL A 11 -29.94 1.42 7.70
CA VAL A 11 -29.09 0.22 7.63
C VAL A 11 -29.65 -0.87 8.55
N LYS A 12 -30.03 -0.53 9.78
CA LYS A 12 -30.67 -1.48 10.70
C LYS A 12 -31.97 -2.04 10.12
N GLU A 13 -32.86 -1.17 9.61
CA GLU A 13 -34.11 -1.57 8.95
C GLU A 13 -33.85 -2.49 7.73
N THR A 14 -32.79 -2.22 6.96
CA THR A 14 -32.42 -3.04 5.80
C THR A 14 -32.00 -4.44 6.24
N ILE A 15 -31.13 -4.54 7.25
CA ILE A 15 -30.66 -5.83 7.78
C ILE A 15 -31.84 -6.63 8.37
N GLU A 16 -32.79 -5.97 9.05
CA GLU A 16 -34.00 -6.62 9.55
C GLU A 16 -34.88 -7.19 8.43
N LEU A 17 -34.93 -6.53 7.27
CA LEU A 17 -35.62 -7.06 6.09
C LEU A 17 -34.88 -8.25 5.47
N GLU A 18 -33.55 -8.19 5.42
CA GLU A 18 -32.70 -9.29 4.95
C GLU A 18 -32.90 -10.56 5.80
N ASP A 19 -33.03 -10.40 7.11
CA ASP A 19 -33.28 -11.52 8.04
C ASP A 19 -34.65 -12.19 7.81
N LYS A 20 -35.63 -11.44 7.26
CA LYS A 20 -36.99 -11.95 6.94
C LYS A 20 -37.08 -12.66 5.60
N LEU A 21 -36.03 -12.63 4.77
CA LEU A 21 -36.02 -13.31 3.48
C LEU A 21 -36.23 -14.82 3.66
N ASP A 22 -36.89 -15.48 2.71
CA ASP A 22 -36.95 -16.94 2.67
C ASP A 22 -35.66 -17.48 2.03
N ALA A 23 -34.60 -17.52 2.83
CA ALA A 23 -33.26 -17.94 2.42
C ALA A 23 -32.52 -18.58 3.60
N ASP A 24 -31.49 -19.36 3.30
CA ASP A 24 -30.67 -19.97 4.34
C ASP A 24 -29.86 -18.93 5.13
N GLN A 25 -29.45 -19.30 6.35
CA GLN A 25 -28.75 -18.39 7.26
C GLN A 25 -27.39 -17.93 6.71
N LYS A 26 -26.71 -18.75 5.91
CA LYS A 26 -25.41 -18.38 5.32
C LYS A 26 -25.62 -17.27 4.28
N PHE A 27 -26.65 -17.37 3.45
CA PHE A 27 -27.04 -16.32 2.51
C PHE A 27 -27.39 -15.01 3.22
N LYS A 28 -28.26 -15.05 4.24
CA LYS A 28 -28.62 -13.88 5.05
C LYS A 28 -27.43 -13.23 5.76
N ASN A 29 -26.51 -14.05 6.27
CA ASN A 29 -25.29 -13.58 6.90
C ASN A 29 -24.39 -12.81 5.92
N ASN A 30 -24.24 -13.33 4.70
CA ASN A 30 -23.46 -12.71 3.63
C ASN A 30 -24.11 -11.41 3.14
N LEU A 31 -25.43 -11.39 2.98
CA LEU A 31 -26.17 -10.23 2.49
C LEU A 31 -26.03 -9.03 3.43
N ALA A 32 -26.22 -9.24 4.72
CA ALA A 32 -25.99 -8.19 5.71
C ALA A 32 -24.53 -7.79 5.85
N ALA A 33 -23.58 -8.72 5.68
CA ALA A 33 -22.16 -8.35 5.66
C ALA A 33 -21.86 -7.41 4.48
N LEU A 34 -22.43 -7.66 3.30
CA LEU A 34 -22.33 -6.78 2.14
C LEU A 34 -22.96 -5.41 2.44
N THR A 35 -24.16 -5.38 3.01
CA THR A 35 -24.85 -4.14 3.38
C THR A 35 -24.02 -3.29 4.32
N ILE A 36 -23.40 -3.89 5.34
CA ILE A 36 -22.54 -3.13 6.26
C ILE A 36 -21.26 -2.66 5.55
N VAL A 37 -20.59 -3.50 4.75
CA VAL A 37 -19.40 -3.10 3.97
C VAL A 37 -19.69 -1.93 3.03
N LEU A 38 -20.86 -1.91 2.38
CA LEU A 38 -21.25 -0.80 1.52
C LEU A 38 -21.46 0.49 2.31
N CYS A 39 -21.95 0.38 3.55
CA CYS A 39 -22.21 1.53 4.43
C CYS A 39 -20.94 2.12 5.04
N ASP A 40 -19.81 1.40 5.06
CA ASP A 40 -18.50 1.88 5.51
C ASP A 40 -18.06 3.16 4.79
N LYS A 41 -18.42 3.31 3.50
CA LYS A 41 -18.12 4.52 2.72
C LYS A 41 -18.95 5.75 3.09
N PHE A 42 -20.03 5.58 3.86
CA PHE A 42 -21.03 6.62 4.09
C PHE A 42 -21.27 6.92 5.57
N LEU A 43 -20.79 6.06 6.47
CA LEU A 43 -20.94 6.20 7.91
C LEU A 43 -19.60 6.48 8.58
N SER A 44 -19.64 7.27 9.66
CA SER A 44 -18.48 7.45 10.52
C SER A 44 -18.09 6.14 11.22
N SER A 45 -16.82 6.01 11.62
CA SER A 45 -16.30 4.84 12.33
C SER A 45 -17.10 4.53 13.60
N GLU A 46 -17.57 5.55 14.32
CA GLU A 46 -18.40 5.42 15.52
C GLU A 46 -19.75 4.75 15.23
N ASN A 47 -20.43 5.20 14.17
CA ASN A 47 -21.73 4.67 13.73
C ASN A 47 -21.59 3.25 13.15
N MET A 48 -20.49 2.98 12.46
CA MET A 48 -20.17 1.64 11.99
C MET A 48 -19.99 0.70 13.18
N ILE A 49 -19.21 1.08 14.19
CA ILE A 49 -19.01 0.28 15.41
C ILE A 49 -20.33 -0.06 16.08
N GLU A 50 -21.29 0.87 16.12
CA GLU A 50 -22.65 0.63 16.64
C GLU A 50 -23.37 -0.50 15.87
N LEU A 51 -23.45 -0.40 14.54
CA LEU A 51 -24.10 -1.40 13.68
C LEU A 51 -23.47 -2.79 13.84
N TRP A 52 -22.14 -2.85 13.93
CA TRP A 52 -21.41 -4.10 14.12
C TRP A 52 -21.66 -4.74 15.50
N ARG A 53 -21.81 -3.91 16.54
CA ARG A 53 -22.01 -4.37 17.94
C ARG A 53 -23.40 -5.01 18.09
N ASP A 54 -24.42 -4.40 17.50
CA ASP A 54 -25.80 -4.90 17.52
C ASP A 54 -25.91 -6.28 16.88
N ARG A 55 -25.16 -6.54 15.81
CA ARG A 55 -25.23 -7.83 15.07
C ARG A 55 -24.35 -8.94 15.66
N LYS A 56 -23.59 -8.69 16.74
CA LYS A 56 -22.68 -9.67 17.38
C LYS A 56 -21.73 -10.39 16.40
N MET A 57 -21.30 -9.73 15.32
CA MET A 57 -20.51 -10.33 14.24
C MET A 57 -19.01 -10.43 14.57
N VAL A 58 -18.66 -10.90 15.77
CA VAL A 58 -17.26 -10.96 16.26
C VAL A 58 -16.37 -11.84 15.36
N LYS A 59 -16.93 -12.90 14.77
CA LYS A 59 -16.17 -13.79 13.85
C LYS A 59 -15.83 -13.12 12.52
N PHE A 60 -16.75 -12.30 12.00
CA PHE A 60 -16.50 -11.55 10.76
C PHE A 60 -15.46 -10.44 10.98
N PHE A 61 -15.47 -9.77 12.14
CA PHE A 61 -14.42 -8.81 12.51
C PHE A 61 -13.02 -9.44 12.47
N LYS A 62 -12.85 -10.59 13.15
CA LYS A 62 -11.56 -11.32 13.14
C LYS A 62 -11.16 -11.67 11.71
N TYR A 63 -12.10 -12.13 10.89
CA TYR A 63 -11.82 -12.45 9.50
C TYR A 63 -11.35 -11.24 8.70
N VAL A 64 -12.09 -10.12 8.72
CA VAL A 64 -11.73 -8.90 7.97
C VAL A 64 -10.43 -8.30 8.48
N GLU A 65 -10.22 -8.23 9.80
CA GLU A 65 -8.99 -7.75 10.40
C GLU A 65 -7.79 -8.62 10.01
N GLU A 66 -7.94 -9.95 10.03
CA GLU A 66 -6.91 -10.88 9.58
C GLU A 66 -6.59 -10.73 8.10
N GLN A 67 -7.61 -10.56 7.24
CA GLN A 67 -7.39 -10.32 5.80
C GLN A 67 -6.69 -8.98 5.56
N GLY A 68 -7.11 -7.92 6.26
CA GLY A 68 -6.46 -6.60 6.19
C GLY A 68 -5.00 -6.65 6.63
N LYS A 69 -4.70 -7.31 7.76
CA LYS A 69 -3.32 -7.52 8.24
C LYS A 69 -2.48 -8.34 7.26
N LYS A 70 -3.04 -9.40 6.67
CA LYS A 70 -2.35 -10.22 5.67
C LYS A 70 -2.00 -9.40 4.44
N LYS A 71 -2.97 -8.69 3.87
CA LYS A 71 -2.79 -7.87 2.69
C LYS A 71 -1.78 -6.74 2.92
N GLY A 72 -1.93 -5.99 4.02
CA GLY A 72 -0.98 -4.92 4.36
C GLY A 72 0.44 -5.42 4.60
N LYS A 73 0.61 -6.61 5.21
CA LYS A 73 1.94 -7.22 5.38
C LYS A 73 2.55 -7.66 4.05
N GLU A 74 1.74 -8.14 3.12
CA GLU A 74 2.21 -8.57 1.80
C GLU A 74 2.61 -7.37 0.94
N GLU A 75 1.75 -6.35 0.84
CA GLU A 75 2.02 -5.10 0.12
C GLU A 75 3.26 -4.40 0.69
N GLY A 76 3.32 -4.18 2.00
CA GLY A 76 4.47 -3.52 2.64
C GLY A 76 5.77 -4.31 2.51
N LYS A 77 5.72 -5.65 2.44
CA LYS A 77 6.92 -6.47 2.18
C LYS A 77 7.41 -6.30 0.74
N ILE A 78 6.51 -6.19 -0.22
CA ILE A 78 6.86 -6.01 -1.64
C ILE A 78 7.44 -4.60 -1.84
N GLU A 79 6.74 -3.57 -1.39
CA GLU A 79 7.19 -2.17 -1.48
C GLU A 79 8.55 -1.98 -0.79
N GLY A 80 8.67 -2.41 0.47
CA GLY A 80 9.93 -2.28 1.21
C GLY A 80 11.09 -3.06 0.59
N LYS A 81 10.83 -4.18 -0.11
CA LYS A 81 11.88 -4.91 -0.84
C LYS A 81 12.32 -4.16 -2.10
N ILE A 82 11.39 -3.52 -2.81
CA ILE A 82 11.69 -2.73 -4.01
C ILE A 82 12.45 -1.47 -3.63
N GLU A 83 11.93 -0.70 -2.68
CA GLU A 83 12.57 0.53 -2.19
C GLU A 83 13.96 0.24 -1.61
N GLY A 84 14.07 -0.77 -0.74
CA GLY A 84 15.35 -1.16 -0.16
C GLY A 84 16.39 -1.58 -1.21
N LYS A 85 15.97 -2.30 -2.26
CA LYS A 85 16.86 -2.66 -3.38
C LYS A 85 17.33 -1.41 -4.14
N GLN A 86 16.46 -0.43 -4.36
CA GLN A 86 16.81 0.82 -5.04
C GLN A 86 17.76 1.69 -4.22
N GLU A 87 17.48 1.87 -2.93
CA GLU A 87 18.33 2.63 -2.02
C GLU A 87 19.72 1.99 -1.89
N GLU A 88 19.79 0.67 -1.73
CA GLU A 88 21.05 -0.05 -1.63
C GLU A 88 21.87 0.05 -2.93
N ALA A 89 21.24 -0.13 -4.09
CA ALA A 89 21.92 0.00 -5.39
C ALA A 89 22.54 1.40 -5.58
N ARG A 90 21.78 2.46 -5.27
CA ARG A 90 22.26 3.85 -5.34
C ARG A 90 23.45 4.08 -4.42
N LEU A 91 23.33 3.62 -3.17
CA LEU A 91 24.38 3.81 -2.16
C LEU A 91 25.66 3.04 -2.51
N ILE A 92 25.54 1.83 -3.05
CA ILE A 92 26.69 1.06 -3.55
C ILE A 92 27.33 1.79 -4.73
N LEU A 93 26.55 2.25 -5.71
CA LEU A 93 27.09 2.97 -6.86
C LEU A 93 27.80 4.26 -6.44
N MET A 94 27.22 5.05 -5.53
CA MET A 94 27.87 6.25 -4.99
C MET A 94 29.22 5.92 -4.32
N ARG A 95 29.30 4.80 -3.59
CA ARG A 95 30.58 4.32 -3.00
C ARG A 95 31.59 3.91 -4.06
N GLN A 96 31.15 3.26 -5.14
CA GLN A 96 32.03 2.87 -6.25
C GLN A 96 32.59 4.10 -6.98
N ILE A 97 31.72 5.08 -7.28
CA ILE A 97 32.15 6.33 -7.92
C ILE A 97 33.11 7.08 -6.99
N LYS A 98 32.79 7.19 -5.70
CA LYS A 98 33.68 7.82 -4.72
C LYS A 98 35.04 7.13 -4.62
N ALA A 99 35.07 5.81 -4.65
CA ALA A 99 36.31 5.05 -4.63
C ALA A 99 37.18 5.25 -5.87
N LYS A 100 36.56 5.53 -7.04
CA LYS A 100 37.26 5.65 -8.32
C LYS A 100 37.67 7.09 -8.65
N PHE A 101 36.82 8.07 -8.38
CA PHE A 101 36.98 9.46 -8.81
C PHE A 101 37.20 10.45 -7.65
N GLY A 102 36.99 10.02 -6.40
CA GLY A 102 37.06 10.92 -5.23
C GLY A 102 35.68 11.50 -4.88
N ASP A 103 35.65 12.62 -4.17
CA ASP A 103 34.37 13.23 -3.81
C ASP A 103 33.61 13.69 -5.06
N THR A 104 32.37 13.22 -5.20
CA THR A 104 31.50 13.50 -6.34
C THR A 104 30.73 14.78 -6.17
N ASP A 105 30.57 15.52 -7.26
CA ASP A 105 29.82 16.77 -7.29
C ASP A 105 28.30 16.55 -7.17
N ASN A 106 27.57 17.60 -6.79
CA ASN A 106 26.12 17.52 -6.51
C ASN A 106 25.28 17.07 -7.73
N GLU A 107 25.76 17.33 -8.95
CA GLU A 107 25.07 16.92 -10.18
C GLU A 107 24.96 15.39 -10.29
N ILE A 108 26.06 14.67 -10.05
CA ILE A 108 26.10 13.20 -10.15
C ILE A 108 25.18 12.56 -9.10
N ILE A 109 25.19 13.11 -7.89
CA ILE A 109 24.34 12.64 -6.79
C ILE A 109 22.86 12.76 -7.16
N ASN A 110 22.45 13.90 -7.72
CA ASN A 110 21.06 14.12 -8.14
C ASN A 110 20.66 13.17 -9.27
N LEU A 111 21.52 13.00 -10.28
CA LEU A 111 21.27 12.08 -11.39
C LEU A 111 21.08 10.63 -10.92
N ILE A 112 21.88 10.16 -9.95
CA ILE A 112 21.74 8.81 -9.37
C ILE A 112 20.42 8.67 -8.59
N ASN A 113 20.02 9.70 -7.86
CA ASN A 113 18.78 9.68 -7.07
C ASN A 113 17.52 9.72 -7.94
N GLU A 114 17.60 10.28 -9.15
CA GLU A 114 16.49 10.35 -10.10
C GLU A 114 16.47 9.17 -11.08
N ALA A 115 17.61 8.51 -11.30
CA ALA A 115 17.72 7.39 -12.22
C ALA A 115 16.92 6.15 -11.77
N GLU A 116 16.39 5.43 -12.77
CA GLU A 116 15.75 4.13 -12.60
C GLU A 116 16.76 3.06 -12.18
N LEU A 117 16.28 2.04 -11.46
CA LEU A 117 17.12 0.96 -10.94
C LEU A 117 17.94 0.26 -12.03
N SER A 118 17.35 -0.03 -13.18
CA SER A 118 18.03 -0.66 -14.32
C SER A 118 19.26 0.13 -14.75
N LYS A 119 19.13 1.47 -14.79
CA LYS A 119 20.21 2.37 -15.14
C LYS A 119 21.35 2.36 -14.12
N ILE A 120 21.00 2.30 -12.83
CA ILE A 120 21.97 2.16 -11.75
C ILE A 120 22.71 0.83 -11.83
N GLU A 121 21.97 -0.26 -12.10
CA GLU A 121 22.55 -1.60 -12.28
C GLU A 121 23.50 -1.63 -13.48
N ASP A 122 23.12 -1.10 -14.64
CA ASP A 122 23.99 -1.04 -15.83
C ASP A 122 25.25 -0.20 -15.57
N LEU A 123 25.10 0.94 -14.89
CA LEU A 123 26.24 1.79 -14.55
C LEU A 123 27.19 1.12 -13.55
N SER A 124 26.67 0.26 -12.66
CA SER A 124 27.48 -0.47 -11.67
C SER A 124 28.44 -1.47 -12.31
N GLU A 125 28.17 -1.93 -13.54
CA GLU A 125 29.11 -2.72 -14.34
C GLU A 125 30.05 -1.81 -15.14
N LYS A 126 29.49 -0.81 -15.81
CA LYS A 126 30.25 0.10 -16.69
C LYS A 126 31.31 0.90 -15.93
N ILE A 127 31.04 1.24 -14.66
CA ILE A 127 31.93 2.03 -13.78
C ILE A 127 33.34 1.45 -13.70
N VAL A 128 33.50 0.12 -13.84
CA VAL A 128 34.82 -0.54 -13.80
C VAL A 128 35.70 -0.05 -14.96
N THR A 129 35.09 0.20 -16.13
CA THR A 129 35.77 0.61 -17.37
C THR A 129 35.75 2.12 -17.64
N THR A 130 34.87 2.88 -16.99
CA THR A 130 34.74 4.33 -17.18
C THR A 130 36.00 5.09 -16.76
N ASN A 131 36.48 6.05 -17.55
CA ASN A 131 37.73 6.77 -17.24
C ASN A 131 37.54 8.23 -16.81
N SER A 132 36.31 8.74 -16.89
CA SER A 132 36.01 10.14 -16.55
C SER A 132 34.61 10.31 -15.95
N GLU A 133 34.42 11.35 -15.15
CA GLU A 133 33.10 11.71 -14.62
C GLU A 133 32.12 12.15 -15.73
N SER A 134 32.64 12.75 -16.81
CA SER A 134 31.81 13.15 -17.97
C SER A 134 31.11 11.96 -18.63
N GLU A 135 31.78 10.81 -18.72
CA GLU A 135 31.16 9.57 -19.23
C GLU A 135 30.04 9.03 -18.32
N LEU A 136 30.12 9.27 -17.01
CA LEU A 136 29.07 8.89 -16.06
C LEU A 136 27.83 9.77 -16.24
N ILE A 137 28.05 11.09 -16.34
CA ILE A 137 26.98 12.06 -16.54
C ILE A 137 26.26 11.80 -17.86
N ASP A 138 27.00 11.54 -18.94
CA ASP A 138 26.44 11.19 -20.25
C ASP A 138 25.57 9.94 -20.17
N PHE A 139 26.07 8.89 -19.49
CA PHE A 139 25.30 7.66 -19.30
C PHE A 139 24.04 7.87 -18.46
N LEU A 140 24.10 8.67 -17.39
CA LEU A 140 22.95 8.90 -16.53
C LEU A 140 21.85 9.76 -17.21
N LYS A 141 22.21 10.59 -18.18
CA LYS A 141 21.29 11.45 -18.94
C LYS A 141 20.64 10.76 -20.15
N HIS A 142 21.22 9.65 -20.63
CA HIS A 142 20.79 8.92 -21.83
C HIS A 142 20.68 7.43 -21.54
#